data_AF-A0A2V5SRJ1-F1
#
_entry.id   AF-A0A2V5SRJ1-F1
#
_cell.length_a   1.000
_cell.length_b   1.000
_cell.length_c   1.000
_cell.angle_alpha   90.00
_cell.angle_beta   90.00
_cell.angle_gamma   90.00
#
_symmetry.space_group_name_H-M   'P 1'
#
loop_
_entity.id
_entity.type
_entity.pdbx_description
1 polymer ?
#
loop_
_entity_poly.entity_id
_entity_poly.type
_entity_poly.pdbx_seq_one_letter_code
_entity_poly.pdbx_strand_id
1 'polypeptide(L)'
;MDRVDRHHLERLDFNTAGYVLRALESAETWDLYSGMIKSVVFAWLIITIACNAGLNVEGGAEGVGQSTTASVVESLLAMLVMNAILTGIFFFSA
;
A
#
# COMPACT_ATOMS: atom_id res chain seq x y z
N MET A 1 -2.83 48.69 -12.39
CA MET A 1 -1.58 48.00 -12.03
C MET A 1 -1.44 48.09 -10.52
N ASP A 2 -2.38 47.43 -9.82
CA ASP A 2 -2.80 47.86 -8.49
C ASP A 2 -2.26 46.93 -7.41
N ARG A 3 -1.92 47.51 -6.26
CA ARG A 3 -1.32 46.84 -5.07
C ARG A 3 -2.21 45.74 -4.45
N VAL A 4 -3.41 45.54 -5.00
CA VAL A 4 -4.48 44.70 -4.47
C VAL A 4 -4.30 43.22 -4.80
N ASP A 5 -3.60 42.86 -5.90
CA ASP A 5 -3.29 41.45 -6.24
C ASP A 5 -2.21 40.83 -5.32
N ARG A 6 -1.49 41.62 -4.53
CA ARG A 6 -0.45 41.11 -3.61
C ARG A 6 -1.04 40.44 -2.36
N HIS A 7 -2.23 40.83 -1.92
CA HIS A 7 -2.88 40.28 -0.71
C HIS A 7 -3.65 38.97 -0.97
N HIS A 8 -4.01 38.67 -2.23
CA HIS A 8 -4.61 37.38 -2.56
C HIS A 8 -3.57 36.25 -2.63
N LEU A 9 -2.30 36.60 -2.87
CA LEU A 9 -1.18 35.66 -2.91
C LEU A 9 -0.74 35.18 -1.52
N GLU A 10 -1.12 35.89 -0.44
CA GLU A 10 -0.93 35.45 0.95
C GLU A 10 -1.98 34.42 1.41
N ARG A 11 -3.07 34.21 0.67
CA ARG A 11 -4.06 33.15 0.95
C ARG A 11 -3.72 31.79 0.34
N LEU A 12 -2.74 31.78 -0.56
CA LEU A 12 -2.03 30.58 -1.02
C LEU A 12 -0.77 30.32 -0.19
N ASP A 13 -0.59 31.01 0.95
CA ASP A 13 0.37 30.61 1.96
C ASP A 13 -0.18 29.37 2.68
N PHE A 14 -0.07 28.24 1.99
CA PHE A 14 -0.01 26.93 2.62
C PHE A 14 1.14 27.00 3.62
N ASN A 15 0.86 27.43 4.85
CA ASN A 15 1.82 27.37 5.92
C ASN A 15 2.24 25.90 6.05
N THR A 16 3.40 25.54 5.48
CA THR A 16 3.93 24.18 5.47
C THR A 16 4.00 23.63 6.88
N ALA A 17 4.30 24.50 7.86
CA ALA A 17 4.30 24.12 9.27
C ALA A 17 2.89 23.70 9.75
N GLY A 18 1.83 24.39 9.34
CA GLY A 18 0.45 24.01 9.65
C GLY A 18 -0.03 22.76 8.92
N TYR A 19 0.42 22.54 7.68
CA TYR A 19 0.10 21.33 6.91
C TYR A 19 0.74 20.08 7.51
N VAL A 20 2.02 20.16 7.90
CA VAL A 20 2.74 19.07 8.56
C VAL A 20 2.13 18.77 9.93
N LEU A 21 1.77 19.79 10.71
CA LEU A 21 1.14 19.58 12.01
C LEU A 21 -0.20 18.84 11.89
N ARG A 22 -1.04 19.24 10.92
CA ARG A 22 -2.34 18.59 10.67
C ARG A 22 -2.19 17.18 10.09
N ALA A 23 -1.19 16.94 9.26
CA ALA A 23 -0.90 15.60 8.75
C ALA A 23 -0.46 14.63 9.85
N LEU A 24 0.32 15.12 10.82
CA LEU A 24 0.73 14.34 11.99
C LEU A 24 -0.43 14.14 12.99
N GLU A 25 -1.30 15.13 13.16
CA GLU A 25 -2.48 15.04 14.03
C GLU A 25 -3.58 14.14 13.44
N SER A 26 -3.69 14.09 12.11
CA SER A 26 -4.63 13.20 11.40
C SER A 26 -4.17 11.74 11.34
N ALA A 27 -2.93 11.44 11.70
CA ALA A 27 -2.44 10.07 11.75
C ALA A 27 -2.92 9.41 13.05
N GLU A 28 -4.10 8.79 13.01
CA GLU A 28 -4.59 8.01 14.14
C GLU A 28 -3.69 6.78 14.37
N THR A 29 -3.52 6.39 15.64
CA THR A 29 -2.81 5.16 16.02
C THR A 29 -3.42 3.91 15.37
N TRP A 30 -4.71 3.97 15.01
CA TRP A 30 -5.42 2.91 14.31
C TRP A 30 -4.95 2.68 12.87
N ASP A 31 -4.62 3.76 12.14
CA ASP A 31 -4.08 3.67 10.78
C ASP A 31 -2.73 2.96 10.75
N LEU A 32 -1.90 3.24 11.76
CA LEU A 32 -0.61 2.58 11.92
C LEU A 32 -0.78 1.08 12.22
N TYR A 33 -1.67 0.74 13.16
CA TYR A 33 -1.89 -0.66 13.56
C TYR A 33 -2.53 -1.49 12.43
N SER A 34 -3.50 -0.93 11.71
CA SER A 34 -4.11 -1.58 10.56
C SER A 34 -3.11 -1.80 9.41
N GLY A 35 -2.19 -0.85 9.18
CA GLY A 35 -1.09 -1.01 8.23
C GLY A 35 -0.12 -2.14 8.60
N MET A 36 0.25 -2.25 9.88
CA MET A 36 1.11 -3.33 10.37
C MET A 36 0.46 -4.72 10.24
N ILE A 37 -0.84 -4.84 10.51
CA ILE A 37 -1.55 -6.10 10.32
C ILE A 37 -1.59 -6.47 8.84
N LYS A 38 -1.92 -5.53 7.94
CA LYS A 38 -1.95 -5.77 6.49
C LYS A 38 -0.59 -6.26 5.97
N SER A 39 0.51 -5.67 6.41
CA SER A 39 1.85 -6.06 5.95
C SER A 39 2.22 -7.49 6.34
N VAL A 40 1.91 -7.92 7.57
CA VAL A 40 2.13 -9.30 8.02
C VAL A 40 1.30 -10.29 7.18
N VAL A 41 0.04 -9.96 6.90
CA VAL A 41 -0.85 -10.81 6.09
C VAL A 41 -0.34 -10.94 4.65
N PHE A 42 0.12 -9.85 4.04
CA PHE A 42 0.70 -9.90 2.69
C PHE A 42 2.00 -10.70 2.65
N ALA A 43 2.87 -10.56 3.66
CA ALA A 43 4.08 -11.34 3.75
C ALA A 43 3.78 -12.85 3.80
N TRP A 44 2.82 -13.26 4.64
CA TRP A 44 2.39 -14.66 4.73
C TRP A 44 1.85 -15.20 3.39
N LEU A 45 1.02 -14.42 2.69
CA LEU A 45 0.48 -14.77 1.38
C LEU A 45 1.57 -14.95 0.33
N ILE A 46 2.49 -13.98 0.20
CA ILE A 46 3.57 -14.04 -0.78
C ILE A 46 4.45 -15.25 -0.53
N ILE A 47 4.86 -15.50 0.72
CA ILE A 47 5.71 -16.65 1.07
C ILE A 47 5.04 -17.96 0.67
N THR A 48 3.76 -18.11 0.99
CA THR A 48 3.00 -19.34 0.68
C THR A 48 2.93 -19.58 -0.83
N ILE A 49 2.62 -18.55 -1.62
CA ILE A 49 2.50 -18.63 -3.08
C ILE A 49 3.87 -18.88 -3.73
N ALA A 50 4.91 -18.20 -3.25
CA ALA A 50 6.27 -18.33 -3.75
C ALA A 50 6.85 -19.73 -3.47
N CYS A 51 6.66 -20.25 -2.25
CA CYS A 51 7.09 -21.61 -1.91
C CYS A 51 6.33 -22.65 -2.73
N ASN A 52 5.02 -22.47 -2.92
CA ASN A 52 4.22 -23.39 -3.72
C ASN A 52 4.67 -23.43 -5.19
N ALA A 53 4.88 -22.26 -5.81
CA ALA A 53 5.35 -22.18 -7.19
C ALA A 53 6.78 -22.68 -7.37
N GLY A 54 7.65 -22.47 -6.38
CA GLY A 54 9.03 -22.96 -6.40
C GLY A 54 9.14 -24.47 -6.23
N LEU A 55 8.23 -25.10 -5.46
CA LEU A 55 8.21 -26.55 -5.27
C LEU A 55 7.60 -27.32 -6.45
N ASN A 56 6.67 -26.72 -7.17
CA ASN A 56 5.99 -27.33 -8.33
C ASN A 56 6.68 -27.06 -9.67
N VAL A 57 7.92 -26.56 -9.67
CA VAL A 57 8.60 -26.19 -10.92
C VAL A 57 9.21 -27.39 -11.63
N GLU A 58 8.95 -27.48 -12.94
CA GLU A 58 9.48 -28.50 -13.83
C GLU A 58 10.17 -27.83 -15.04
N GLY A 59 11.11 -28.53 -15.70
CA GLY A 59 11.73 -28.02 -16.95
C GLY A 59 13.05 -27.24 -16.81
N GLY A 60 13.77 -27.38 -15.69
CA GLY A 60 15.12 -26.81 -15.54
C GLY A 60 15.14 -25.28 -15.50
N ALA A 61 16.22 -24.65 -15.98
CA ALA A 61 16.44 -23.21 -15.83
C ALA A 61 15.39 -22.33 -16.51
N GLU A 62 14.84 -22.77 -17.65
CA GLU A 62 13.80 -22.03 -18.38
C GLU A 62 12.44 -22.11 -17.66
N GLY A 63 12.10 -23.29 -17.12
CA GLY A 63 10.89 -23.50 -16.32
C GLY A 63 10.87 -22.68 -15.03
N VAL A 64 12.04 -22.48 -14.39
CA VAL A 64 12.18 -21.63 -13.20
C VAL A 64 11.83 -20.17 -13.49
N GLY A 65 12.28 -19.62 -14.62
CA GLY A 65 11.95 -18.26 -15.01
C GLY A 65 10.45 -18.07 -15.28
N GLN A 66 9.82 -19.03 -15.97
CA GLN A 66 8.38 -18.99 -16.27
C GLN A 66 7.52 -19.15 -15.02
N SER A 67 7.84 -20.12 -14.14
CA SER A 67 7.12 -20.34 -12.89
C SER A 67 7.24 -19.14 -11.94
N THR A 68 8.44 -18.54 -11.84
CA THR A 68 8.65 -17.33 -11.02
C THR A 68 7.79 -16.17 -11.51
N THR A 69 7.72 -15.95 -12.82
CA THR A 69 6.92 -14.85 -13.39
C THR A 69 5.43 -15.06 -13.15
N ALA A 70 4.94 -16.29 -13.35
CA ALA A 70 3.55 -16.65 -13.06
C ALA A 70 3.21 -16.48 -11.57
N SER A 71 4.10 -16.92 -10.68
CA SER A 71 3.95 -16.80 -9.22
C SER A 71 3.88 -15.35 -8.74
N VAL A 72 4.69 -14.46 -9.32
CA VAL A 72 4.64 -13.03 -9.00
C VAL A 72 3.31 -12.42 -9.43
N VAL A 73 2.79 -12.76 -10.61
CA VAL A 73 1.48 -12.27 -11.05
C VAL A 73 0.35 -12.80 -10.15
N GLU A 74 0.38 -14.09 -9.81
CA GLU A 74 -0.60 -14.71 -8.92
C GLU A 74 -0.59 -14.07 -7.52
N SER A 75 0.60 -13.87 -6.94
CA SER A 75 0.75 -13.22 -5.63
C SER A 75 0.29 -11.76 -5.64
N LEU A 76 0.54 -11.00 -6.72
CA LEU A 76 0.03 -9.63 -6.88
C LEU A 76 -1.49 -9.57 -6.95
N LEU A 77 -2.12 -10.49 -7.70
CA LEU A 77 -3.58 -10.59 -7.79
C LEU A 77 -4.20 -10.99 -6.43
N ALA A 78 -3.62 -11.98 -5.75
CA ALA A 78 -4.07 -12.40 -4.43
C ALA A 78 -3.94 -11.27 -3.39
N MET A 79 -2.82 -10.52 -3.41
CA MET A 79 -2.62 -9.35 -2.55
C MET A 79 -3.63 -8.25 -2.84
N LEU A 80 -3.94 -7.97 -4.10
CA LEU A 80 -4.93 -6.95 -4.47
C LEU A 80 -6.30 -7.27 -3.87
N VAL A 81 -6.75 -8.51 -4.03
CA VAL A 81 -8.04 -8.98 -3.49
C VAL A 81 -8.02 -8.94 -1.97
N MET A 82 -6.96 -9.46 -1.34
CA MET A 82 -6.83 -9.48 0.11
C MET A 82 -6.78 -8.06 0.70
N ASN A 83 -6.11 -7.12 0.03
CA ASN A 83 -6.07 -5.72 0.44
C ASN A 83 -7.47 -5.08 0.42
N ALA A 84 -8.27 -5.36 -0.61
CA ALA A 84 -9.64 -4.86 -0.69
C ALA A 84 -10.50 -5.42 0.45
N ILE A 85 -10.38 -6.72 0.74
CA ILE A 85 -11.08 -7.38 1.85
C ILE A 85 -10.67 -6.78 3.19
N LEU A 86 -9.37 -6.71 3.48
CA LEU A 86 -8.85 -6.16 4.73
C LEU A 86 -9.29 -4.71 4.91
N THR A 87 -9.15 -3.89 3.87
CA THR A 87 -9.58 -2.48 3.93
C THR A 87 -11.08 -2.37 4.16
N GLY A 88 -11.90 -3.19 3.49
CA GLY A 88 -13.33 -3.25 3.74
C GLY A 88 -13.66 -3.61 5.18
N ILE A 89 -13.00 -4.62 5.76
CA ILE A 89 -13.21 -5.01 7.16
C ILE A 89 -12.78 -3.89 8.12
N PHE A 90 -11.59 -3.29 7.92
CA PHE A 90 -11.06 -2.24 8.80
C PHE A 90 -11.90 -0.95 8.77
N PHE A 91 -12.41 -0.55 7.61
CA PHE A 91 -13.25 0.66 7.47
C PHE A 91 -14.75 0.41 7.72
N PHE A 92 -15.24 -0.82 7.61
CA PHE A 92 -16.62 -1.16 7.94
C PHE A 92 -16.81 -1.53 9.42
N SER A 93 -15.74 -1.98 10.09
CA SER A 93 -15.74 -2.34 11.52
C SER A 93 -15.29 -1.20 12.46
N ALA A 94 -14.78 -0.09 11.92
CA ALA A 94 -14.46 1.14 12.65
C ALA A 94 -15.52 2.21 12.33
#